data_AF-A0A954TV64-F1
#
_entry.id   AF-A0A954TV64-F1
#
_cell.length_a   1.000
_cell.length_b   1.000
_cell.length_c   1.000
_cell.angle_alpha   90.00
_cell.angle_beta   90.00
_cell.angle_gamma   90.00
#
_symmetry.space_group_name_H-M   'P 1'
#
loop_
_entity.id
_entity.type
_entity.pdbx_description
1 polymer ?
#
loop_
_entity_poly.entity_id
_entity_poly.type
_entity_poly.pdbx_seq_one_letter_code
_entity_poly.pdbx_strand_id
1 'polypeptide(L)'
;VSPLIALMKDQVDQLQQMGIAASFINSSLSMAEASDRMDRMVADDFDLMYIAPERFRSPRFMEALHQTNVQLLAIDEAHCISEWGHDFRHDYTRLGKFRQQMGHPQTIALTATATSDVRDDVIKQLEVESPQVFIAGFARPNLNYQVEPYVSAFEKREALVEYLNKTAGTGIIYASTRKGCDEIAEQISEETN
;
A
#
# COMPACT_ATOMS: atom_id res chain seq x y z
N VAL A 1 9.62 -1.93 -1.45
CA VAL A 1 8.61 -3.01 -1.25
C VAL A 1 7.26 -2.35 -1.07
N SER A 2 6.23 -2.78 -1.79
CA SER A 2 4.86 -2.23 -1.65
C SER A 2 3.83 -3.34 -1.88
N PRO A 3 2.65 -3.31 -1.24
CA PRO A 3 1.61 -4.32 -1.44
C PRO A 3 0.75 -4.08 -2.69
N LEU A 4 0.85 -2.89 -3.29
CA LEU A 4 -0.11 -2.37 -4.27
C LEU A 4 0.38 -2.57 -5.71
N ILE A 5 0.29 -3.82 -6.19
CA ILE A 5 0.73 -4.22 -7.55
C ILE A 5 0.14 -3.32 -8.64
N ALA A 6 -1.14 -2.98 -8.54
CA ALA A 6 -1.82 -2.13 -9.53
C ALA A 6 -1.24 -0.72 -9.60
N LEU A 7 -0.78 -0.17 -8.46
CA LEU A 7 -0.20 1.18 -8.39
C LEU A 7 1.27 1.22 -8.82
N MET A 8 2.00 0.12 -8.67
CA MET A 8 3.42 0.06 -9.05
C MET A 8 3.64 0.43 -10.51
N LYS A 9 2.75 0.01 -11.41
CA LYS A 9 2.89 0.33 -12.84
C LYS A 9 2.81 1.83 -13.07
N ASP A 10 1.76 2.48 -12.56
CA ASP A 10 1.56 3.91 -12.71
C ASP A 10 2.72 4.72 -12.10
N GLN A 11 3.25 4.27 -10.96
CA GLN A 11 4.42 4.89 -10.33
C GLN A 11 5.69 4.74 -11.17
N VAL A 12 5.94 3.54 -11.72
CA VAL A 12 7.09 3.30 -12.60
C VAL A 12 6.98 4.13 -13.89
N ASP A 13 5.81 4.17 -14.51
CA ASP A 13 5.57 4.93 -15.74
C ASP A 13 5.83 6.44 -15.49
N GLN A 14 5.40 6.99 -14.35
CA GLN A 14 5.69 8.38 -13.96
C GLN A 14 7.19 8.63 -13.73
N LEU A 15 7.89 7.74 -13.03
CA LEU A 15 9.32 7.88 -12.78
C LEU A 15 10.14 7.82 -14.08
N GLN A 16 9.77 6.92 -14.99
CA GLN A 16 10.42 6.82 -16.31
C GLN A 16 10.20 8.08 -17.15
N GLN A 17 9.02 8.70 -17.10
CA GLN A 17 8.77 10.00 -17.75
C GLN A 17 9.64 11.12 -17.18
N MET A 18 10.03 11.02 -15.90
CA MET A 18 10.97 11.95 -15.25
C MET A 18 12.45 11.61 -15.54
N GLY A 19 12.73 10.56 -16.33
CA GLY A 19 14.08 10.11 -16.66
C GLY A 19 14.75 9.25 -15.58
N ILE A 20 13.99 8.75 -14.61
CA ILE A 20 14.48 7.85 -13.56
C ILE A 20 14.37 6.41 -14.06
N ALA A 21 15.45 5.63 -13.97
CA ALA A 21 15.46 4.23 -14.38
C ALA A 21 14.71 3.37 -13.34
N ALA A 22 13.39 3.36 -13.42
CA ALA A 22 12.53 2.60 -12.51
C ALA A 22 11.95 1.34 -13.16
N SER A 23 11.71 0.31 -12.36
CA SER A 23 11.01 -0.90 -12.79
C SER A 23 10.30 -1.58 -11.62
N PHE A 24 9.61 -2.69 -11.89
CA PHE A 24 8.94 -3.48 -10.87
C PHE A 24 9.09 -4.98 -11.10
N ILE A 25 9.05 -5.78 -10.02
CA ILE A 25 8.95 -7.25 -10.07
C ILE A 25 7.80 -7.67 -9.14
N ASN A 26 6.74 -8.21 -9.73
CA ASN A 26 5.54 -8.68 -9.04
C ASN A 26 4.92 -9.85 -9.80
N SER A 27 3.86 -10.45 -9.28
CA SER A 27 3.18 -11.63 -9.83
C SER A 27 2.52 -11.45 -11.20
N SER A 28 2.37 -10.22 -11.73
CA SER A 28 1.76 -10.00 -13.05
C SER A 28 2.71 -10.22 -14.23
N LEU A 29 4.01 -10.34 -13.97
CA LEU A 29 5.02 -10.55 -15.02
C LEU A 29 5.10 -12.00 -15.48
N SER A 30 5.32 -12.20 -16.77
CA SER A 30 5.75 -13.50 -17.29
C SER A 30 7.13 -13.88 -16.75
N MET A 31 7.47 -15.17 -16.82
CA MET A 31 8.78 -15.66 -16.38
C MET A 31 9.95 -15.03 -17.15
N ALA A 32 9.78 -14.80 -18.46
CA ALA A 32 10.81 -14.17 -19.29
C ALA A 32 11.04 -12.71 -18.89
N GLU A 33 9.96 -11.95 -18.68
CA GLU A 33 10.03 -10.56 -18.24
C GLU A 33 10.60 -10.40 -16.84
N ALA A 34 10.28 -11.34 -15.92
CA ALA A 34 10.86 -11.34 -14.59
C ALA A 34 12.36 -11.67 -14.64
N SER A 35 12.76 -12.62 -15.50
CA SER A 35 14.17 -12.95 -15.72
C SER A 35 14.96 -11.73 -16.22
N ASP A 36 14.50 -11.10 -17.30
CA ASP A 36 15.15 -9.93 -17.88
C ASP A 36 15.33 -8.80 -16.86
N ARG A 37 14.28 -8.50 -16.09
CA ARG A 37 14.36 -7.47 -15.04
C ARG A 37 15.31 -7.84 -13.91
N MET A 38 15.40 -9.12 -13.53
CA MET A 38 16.37 -9.56 -12.52
C MET A 38 17.81 -9.46 -13.05
N ASP A 39 18.05 -9.84 -14.30
CA ASP A 39 19.38 -9.77 -14.91
C ASP A 39 19.86 -8.31 -15.00
N ARG A 40 18.96 -7.40 -15.39
CA ARG A 40 19.21 -5.95 -15.42
C ARG A 40 19.36 -5.32 -14.04
N MET A 41 18.62 -5.82 -13.04
CA MET A 41 18.78 -5.41 -11.63
C MET A 41 20.18 -5.74 -11.12
N VAL A 42 20.71 -6.93 -11.45
CA VAL A 42 22.07 -7.33 -11.09
C VAL A 42 23.13 -6.50 -11.84
N ALA A 43 22.81 -6.03 -13.04
CA ALA A 43 23.68 -5.15 -13.83
C ALA A 43 23.67 -3.67 -13.38
N ASP A 44 22.94 -3.34 -12.30
CA ASP A 44 22.73 -1.97 -11.81
C ASP A 44 22.07 -1.03 -12.87
N ASP A 45 21.20 -1.56 -13.74
CA ASP A 45 20.48 -0.79 -14.77
C ASP A 45 19.33 0.07 -14.23
N PHE A 46 18.99 -0.04 -12.94
CA PHE A 46 17.83 0.62 -12.34
C PHE A 46 18.22 1.45 -11.11
N ASP A 47 17.72 2.68 -11.05
CA ASP A 47 17.78 3.54 -9.88
C ASP A 47 16.78 3.10 -8.79
N LEU A 48 15.62 2.57 -9.21
CA LEU A 48 14.54 2.19 -8.30
C LEU A 48 13.80 0.93 -8.78
N MET A 49 13.67 -0.05 -7.88
CA MET A 49 12.94 -1.29 -8.14
C MET A 49 11.78 -1.48 -7.16
N TYR A 50 10.54 -1.46 -7.66
CA TYR A 50 9.36 -1.84 -6.89
C TYR A 50 9.24 -3.36 -6.80
N ILE A 51 9.17 -3.89 -5.59
CA ILE A 51 9.07 -5.32 -5.34
C ILE A 51 7.79 -5.62 -4.58
N ALA A 52 7.00 -6.57 -5.07
CA ALA A 52 5.88 -7.13 -4.33
C ALA A 52 6.41 -8.12 -3.26
N PRO A 53 5.86 -8.10 -2.04
CA PRO A 53 6.45 -8.78 -0.88
C PRO A 53 6.51 -10.31 -1.05
N GLU A 54 5.62 -10.91 -1.84
CA GLU A 54 5.63 -12.34 -2.12
C GLU A 54 6.89 -12.78 -2.90
N ARG A 55 7.58 -11.86 -3.59
CA ARG A 55 8.76 -12.18 -4.41
C ARG A 55 9.96 -12.63 -3.60
N PHE A 56 10.07 -12.21 -2.35
CA PHE A 56 11.12 -12.66 -1.45
C PHE A 56 11.02 -14.16 -1.10
N ARG A 57 9.89 -14.83 -1.42
CA ARG A 57 9.77 -16.29 -1.31
C ARG A 57 10.53 -17.04 -2.41
N SER A 58 10.90 -16.37 -3.50
CA SER A 58 11.58 -16.98 -4.63
C SER A 58 13.09 -17.07 -4.38
N PRO A 59 13.69 -18.28 -4.36
CA PRO A 59 15.14 -18.42 -4.20
C PRO A 59 15.91 -17.70 -5.30
N ARG A 60 15.45 -17.79 -6.55
CA ARG A 60 16.05 -17.11 -7.69
C ARG A 60 16.07 -15.57 -7.51
N PHE A 61 14.99 -15.00 -7.01
CA PHE A 61 14.94 -13.57 -6.72
C PHE A 61 15.94 -13.19 -5.62
N MET A 62 16.02 -14.00 -4.55
CA MET A 62 16.99 -13.77 -3.47
C MET A 62 18.44 -13.89 -3.96
N GLU A 63 18.75 -14.83 -4.86
CA GLU A 63 20.07 -14.95 -5.49
C GLU A 63 20.44 -13.70 -6.29
N ALA A 64 19.52 -13.17 -7.11
CA ALA A 64 19.74 -11.91 -7.83
C ALA A 64 19.90 -10.73 -6.87
N LEU A 65 19.08 -10.68 -5.81
CA LEU A 65 19.13 -9.62 -4.81
C LEU A 65 20.46 -9.59 -4.05
N HIS A 66 21.05 -10.75 -3.71
CA HIS A 66 22.37 -10.82 -3.08
C HIS A 66 23.51 -10.34 -3.98
N GLN A 67 23.32 -10.35 -5.31
CA GLN A 67 24.30 -9.83 -6.27
C GLN A 67 24.08 -8.35 -6.59
N THR A 68 22.95 -7.79 -6.14
CA THR A 68 22.58 -6.38 -6.39
C THR A 68 23.11 -5.50 -5.27
N ASN A 69 23.65 -4.33 -5.60
CA ASN A 69 24.10 -3.36 -4.61
C ASN A 69 22.94 -2.52 -4.06
N VAL A 70 22.17 -3.08 -3.11
CA VAL A 70 21.03 -2.39 -2.50
C VAL A 70 21.50 -1.30 -1.54
N GLN A 71 21.43 -0.05 -1.98
CA GLN A 71 21.81 1.10 -1.15
C GLN A 71 20.74 1.46 -0.11
N LEU A 72 19.46 1.29 -0.46
CA LEU A 72 18.33 1.65 0.39
C LEU A 72 17.16 0.68 0.20
N LEU A 73 16.56 0.27 1.32
CA LEU A 73 15.32 -0.48 1.37
C LEU A 73 14.18 0.42 1.83
N ALA A 74 13.26 0.74 0.92
CA ALA A 74 12.01 1.40 1.26
C ALA A 74 10.88 0.37 1.44
N ILE A 75 10.17 0.45 2.56
CA ILE A 75 9.00 -0.38 2.87
C ILE A 75 7.79 0.54 2.95
N ASP A 76 6.96 0.46 1.92
CA ASP A 76 5.71 1.19 1.81
C ASP A 76 4.57 0.40 2.46
N GLU A 77 3.52 1.11 2.92
CA GLU A 77 2.44 0.55 3.73
C GLU A 77 2.95 -0.35 4.86
N ALA A 78 3.97 0.13 5.58
CA ALA A 78 4.68 -0.65 6.58
C ALA A 78 3.76 -1.21 7.68
N HIS A 79 2.60 -0.58 7.91
CA HIS A 79 1.59 -1.08 8.83
C HIS A 79 1.12 -2.51 8.53
N CYS A 80 1.21 -2.99 7.28
CA CYS A 80 0.85 -4.35 6.88
C CYS A 80 1.66 -5.44 7.61
N ILE A 81 2.80 -5.09 8.21
CA ILE A 81 3.61 -6.03 9.00
C ILE A 81 2.97 -6.39 10.35
N SER A 82 2.15 -5.49 10.90
CA SER A 82 1.60 -5.64 12.24
C SER A 82 0.23 -6.29 12.21
N GLU A 83 0.02 -7.33 13.02
CA GLU A 83 -1.29 -7.98 13.20
C GLU A 83 -2.32 -7.03 13.82
N TRP A 84 -1.87 -5.99 14.51
CA TRP A 84 -2.70 -4.92 15.06
C TRP A 84 -3.03 -3.83 14.04
N GLY A 85 -2.40 -3.87 12.87
CA GLY A 85 -2.69 -2.99 11.75
C GLY A 85 -3.94 -3.44 11.00
N HIS A 86 -4.68 -2.47 10.45
CA HIS A 86 -5.56 -2.76 9.31
C HIS A 86 -4.72 -3.32 8.14
N ASP A 87 -5.25 -4.30 7.40
CA ASP A 87 -4.56 -4.93 6.24
C ASP A 87 -3.25 -5.69 6.56
N PHE A 88 -3.22 -6.45 7.66
CA PHE A 88 -2.11 -7.38 7.94
C PHE A 88 -1.81 -8.34 6.77
N ARG A 89 -0.53 -8.49 6.42
CA ARG A 89 -0.05 -9.40 5.37
C ARG A 89 1.10 -10.25 5.88
N HIS A 90 0.91 -11.57 5.87
CA HIS A 90 1.94 -12.52 6.29
C HIS A 90 3.28 -12.35 5.53
N ASP A 91 3.29 -11.88 4.29
CA ASP A 91 4.56 -11.64 3.57
C ASP A 91 5.39 -10.51 4.15
N TYR A 92 4.77 -9.52 4.81
CA TYR A 92 5.49 -8.42 5.42
C TYR A 92 6.27 -8.85 6.66
N THR A 93 5.77 -9.82 7.43
CA THR A 93 6.43 -10.28 8.68
C THR A 93 7.82 -10.86 8.45
N ARG A 94 8.14 -11.23 7.21
CA ARG A 94 9.44 -11.78 6.82
C ARG A 94 10.45 -10.70 6.40
N LEU A 95 10.02 -9.45 6.24
CA LEU A 95 10.89 -8.37 5.73
C LEU A 95 12.08 -8.08 6.64
N GLY A 96 11.95 -8.23 7.97
CA GLY A 96 13.11 -8.13 8.88
C GLY A 96 14.19 -9.16 8.56
N LYS A 97 13.79 -10.42 8.38
CA LYS A 97 14.71 -11.49 7.98
C LYS A 97 15.36 -11.24 6.63
N PHE A 98 14.60 -10.77 5.63
CA PHE A 98 15.15 -10.46 4.32
C PHE A 98 16.10 -9.26 4.38
N ARG A 99 15.79 -8.25 5.19
CA ARG A 99 16.70 -7.14 5.48
C ARG A 99 18.02 -7.61 6.08
N GLN A 100 17.98 -8.55 7.02
CA GLN A 100 19.19 -9.17 7.57
C GLN A 100 20.00 -9.90 6.49
N GLN A 101 19.34 -10.68 5.62
CA GLN A 101 19.99 -11.40 4.51
C GLN A 101 20.65 -10.45 3.49
N MET A 102 20.11 -9.24 3.33
CA MET A 102 20.70 -8.17 2.51
C MET A 102 21.86 -7.42 3.22
N GLY A 103 22.26 -7.82 4.43
CA GLY A 103 23.32 -7.14 5.18
C GLY A 103 22.88 -5.84 5.86
N HIS A 104 21.60 -5.72 6.21
CA HIS A 104 21.03 -4.55 6.90
C HIS A 104 21.22 -3.21 6.15
N PRO A 105 20.72 -3.09 4.89
CA PRO A 105 20.80 -1.82 4.16
C PRO A 105 20.09 -0.69 4.91
N GLN A 106 20.44 0.56 4.56
CA GLN A 106 19.71 1.73 5.05
C GLN A 106 18.21 1.53 4.76
N THR A 107 17.39 1.65 5.80
CA THR A 107 15.97 1.29 5.69
C THR A 107 15.08 2.47 6.04
N ILE A 108 14.03 2.67 5.25
CA ILE A 108 12.94 3.59 5.54
C ILE A 108 11.61 2.84 5.48
N ALA A 109 10.77 3.03 6.49
CA ALA A 109 9.43 2.45 6.57
C ALA A 109 8.41 3.60 6.54
N LEU A 110 7.45 3.55 5.63
CA LEU A 110 6.46 4.58 5.39
C LEU A 110 5.06 3.99 5.57
N THR A 111 4.17 4.76 6.20
CA THR A 111 2.74 4.43 6.31
C THR A 111 1.96 5.71 6.56
N ALA A 112 0.74 5.79 6.01
CA ALA A 112 -0.17 6.89 6.29
C ALA A 112 -0.89 6.73 7.64
N THR A 113 -1.07 5.49 8.08
CA THR A 113 -1.93 5.12 9.21
C THR A 113 -1.20 4.14 10.11
N ALA A 114 -0.79 4.60 11.29
CA ALA A 114 -0.22 3.76 12.34
C ALA A 114 -0.47 4.37 13.72
N THR A 115 -1.02 3.56 14.63
CA THR A 115 -1.04 3.87 16.06
C THR A 115 0.37 3.73 16.66
N SER A 116 0.56 4.11 17.92
CA SER A 116 1.81 3.86 18.64
C SER A 116 2.20 2.39 18.59
N ASP A 117 1.25 1.50 18.85
CA ASP A 117 1.50 0.07 18.99
C ASP A 117 1.88 -0.57 17.65
N VAL A 118 1.20 -0.17 16.57
CA VAL A 118 1.54 -0.60 15.20
C VAL A 118 2.93 -0.13 14.83
N ARG A 119 3.29 1.13 15.13
CA ARG A 119 4.62 1.67 14.83
C ARG A 119 5.71 0.91 15.59
N ASP A 120 5.50 0.65 16.88
CA ASP A 120 6.48 -0.03 17.71
C ASP A 120 6.67 -1.49 17.23
N ASP A 121 5.59 -2.13 16.78
CA ASP A 121 5.64 -3.47 16.17
C ASP A 121 6.34 -3.47 14.80
N VAL A 122 6.14 -2.44 13.96
CA VAL A 122 6.89 -2.25 12.71
C VAL A 122 8.39 -2.18 12.97
N ILE A 123 8.80 -1.34 13.93
CA ILE A 123 10.23 -1.17 14.28
C ILE A 123 10.82 -2.50 14.75
N LYS A 124 10.09 -3.21 15.62
CA LYS A 124 10.49 -4.50 16.16
C LYS A 124 10.63 -5.56 15.06
N GLN A 125 9.63 -5.72 14.21
CA GLN A 125 9.62 -6.77 13.19
C GLN A 125 10.61 -6.51 12.04
N LEU A 126 10.93 -5.24 11.75
CA LEU A 126 11.96 -4.89 10.77
C LEU A 126 13.39 -4.91 11.36
N GLU A 127 13.51 -5.11 12.67
CA GLU A 127 14.77 -5.12 13.40
C GLU A 127 15.61 -3.87 13.12
N VAL A 128 14.95 -2.71 13.07
CA VAL A 128 15.63 -1.43 12.84
C VAL A 128 16.11 -0.90 14.19
N GLU A 129 17.42 -0.78 14.34
CA GLU A 129 18.02 -0.28 15.58
C GLU A 129 17.87 1.24 15.67
N SER A 130 17.30 1.72 16.78
CA SER A 130 17.19 3.14 17.13
C SER A 130 16.77 4.06 15.97
N PRO A 131 15.64 3.80 15.28
CA PRO A 131 15.24 4.59 14.12
C PRO A 131 14.86 6.01 14.52
N GLN A 132 15.11 6.95 13.62
CA GLN A 132 14.46 8.25 13.69
C GLN A 132 12.99 8.09 13.29
N VAL A 133 12.09 8.55 14.15
CA VAL A 133 10.64 8.47 13.95
C VAL A 133 10.11 9.85 13.59
N PHE A 134 9.55 9.97 12.39
CA PHE A 134 8.93 11.20 11.90
C PHE A 134 7.41 11.02 11.86
N ILE A 135 6.69 11.85 12.61
CA ILE A 135 5.22 11.81 12.69
C ILE A 135 4.70 13.16 12.23
N ALA A 136 4.02 13.17 11.09
CA ALA A 136 3.25 14.32 10.65
C ALA A 136 1.87 14.32 11.31
N GLY A 137 1.28 15.51 11.47
CA GLY A 137 -0.05 15.64 12.06
C GLY A 137 -1.13 14.98 11.20
N PHE A 138 -2.07 14.28 11.85
CA PHE A 138 -3.22 13.64 11.20
C PHE A 138 -4.38 14.60 10.92
N ALA A 139 -4.33 15.81 11.49
CA ALA A 139 -5.42 16.76 11.41
C ALA A 139 -5.65 17.21 9.96
N ARG A 140 -6.87 17.03 9.48
CA ARG A 140 -7.33 17.52 8.19
C ARG A 140 -8.36 18.62 8.44
N PRO A 141 -7.93 19.89 8.62
CA PRO A 141 -8.84 20.99 8.98
C PRO A 141 -9.88 21.27 7.88
N ASN A 142 -9.65 20.75 6.68
CA ASN A 142 -10.55 20.84 5.54
C ASN A 142 -11.63 19.72 5.52
N LEU A 143 -11.63 18.79 6.48
CA LEU A 143 -12.63 17.73 6.60
C LEU A 143 -13.56 18.00 7.78
N ASN A 144 -14.87 17.95 7.53
CA ASN A 144 -15.88 17.97 8.57
C ASN A 144 -16.33 16.52 8.85
N TYR A 145 -16.37 16.15 10.13
CA TYR A 145 -16.77 14.81 10.56
C TYR A 145 -18.15 14.89 11.21
N GLN A 146 -19.13 14.20 10.64
CA GLN A 146 -20.51 14.15 11.13
C GLN A 146 -20.96 12.68 11.26
N VAL A 147 -21.65 12.38 12.35
CA VAL A 147 -22.21 11.04 12.61
C VAL A 147 -23.68 11.19 12.91
N GLU A 148 -24.52 10.52 12.11
CA GLU A 148 -25.97 10.49 12.29
C GLU A 148 -26.42 9.05 12.54
N PRO A 149 -27.06 8.78 13.70
CA PRO A 149 -27.59 7.46 14.00
C PRO A 149 -28.93 7.23 13.29
N TYR A 150 -29.15 6.00 12.82
CA TYR A 150 -30.40 5.58 12.17
C TYR A 150 -30.90 4.27 12.81
N VAL A 151 -32.22 4.13 12.94
CA VAL A 151 -32.83 2.96 13.62
C VAL A 151 -32.91 1.78 12.65
N SER A 152 -33.10 2.04 11.36
CA SER A 152 -33.14 1.01 10.32
C SER A 152 -32.23 1.34 9.13
N ALA A 153 -31.86 0.29 8.38
CA ALA A 153 -31.14 0.44 7.12
C ALA A 153 -31.96 1.19 6.07
N PHE A 154 -33.29 1.13 6.15
CA PHE A 154 -34.20 1.84 5.26
C PHE A 154 -34.13 3.35 5.51
N GLU A 155 -34.31 3.79 6.77
CA GLU A 155 -34.18 5.21 7.16
C GLU A 155 -32.81 5.79 6.77
N LYS A 156 -31.75 5.02 6.99
CA LYS A 156 -30.38 5.42 6.59
C LYS A 156 -30.26 5.66 5.08
N ARG A 157 -30.94 4.85 4.26
CA ARG A 157 -30.91 4.97 2.80
C ARG A 157 -31.72 6.17 2.32
N GLU A 158 -32.92 6.40 2.86
CA GLU A 158 -33.72 7.59 2.52
C GLU A 158 -32.96 8.88 2.86
N ALA A 159 -32.35 8.93 4.04
CA ALA A 159 -31.56 10.09 4.43
C ALA A 159 -30.30 10.29 3.57
N LEU A 160 -29.67 9.21 3.10
CA LEU A 160 -28.57 9.29 2.14
C LEU A 160 -29.02 9.92 0.81
N VAL A 161 -30.16 9.48 0.27
CA VAL A 161 -30.73 10.03 -0.98
C VAL A 161 -31.08 11.50 -0.80
N GLU A 162 -31.71 11.86 0.32
CA GLU A 162 -32.01 13.26 0.66
C GLU A 162 -30.73 14.11 0.77
N TYR A 163 -29.68 13.57 1.39
CA TYR A 163 -28.39 14.23 1.51
C TYR A 163 -27.74 14.47 0.14
N LEU A 164 -27.72 13.47 -0.73
CA LEU A 164 -27.14 13.56 -2.08
C LEU A 164 -27.89 14.58 -2.94
N ASN A 165 -29.22 14.59 -2.90
CA ASN A 165 -30.04 15.56 -3.64
C ASN A 165 -29.80 17.02 -3.20
N LYS A 166 -29.30 17.25 -1.98
CA LYS A 166 -28.98 18.59 -1.45
C LYS A 166 -27.49 18.95 -1.56
N THR A 167 -26.64 17.99 -1.91
CA THR A 167 -25.18 18.14 -1.85
C THR A 167 -24.59 18.03 -3.24
N ALA A 168 -24.03 19.13 -3.75
CA ALA A 168 -23.30 19.11 -5.01
C ALA A 168 -21.86 18.58 -4.83
N GLY A 169 -21.31 17.99 -5.89
CA GLY A 169 -19.91 17.58 -5.97
C GLY A 169 -19.73 16.07 -6.15
N THR A 170 -18.53 15.59 -5.86
CA THR A 170 -18.18 14.17 -5.99
C THR A 170 -17.97 13.58 -4.59
N GLY A 171 -18.51 12.38 -4.38
CA GLY A 171 -18.41 11.67 -3.11
C GLY A 171 -18.06 10.20 -3.31
N ILE A 172 -17.66 9.55 -2.21
CA ILE A 172 -17.45 8.11 -2.12
C ILE A 172 -18.39 7.58 -1.05
N ILE A 173 -19.17 6.56 -1.38
CA ILE A 173 -20.09 5.91 -0.45
C ILE A 173 -19.57 4.51 -0.17
N TYR A 174 -19.23 4.25 1.10
CA TYR A 174 -18.77 2.94 1.55
C TYR A 174 -19.94 2.11 2.09
N ALA A 175 -20.03 0.85 1.66
CA ALA A 175 -20.95 -0.14 2.21
C ALA A 175 -20.20 -1.38 2.68
N SER A 176 -20.76 -2.06 3.69
CA SER A 176 -20.09 -3.21 4.33
C SER A 176 -20.08 -4.48 3.49
N THR A 177 -20.90 -4.56 2.44
CA THR A 177 -21.00 -5.76 1.57
C THR A 177 -21.09 -5.35 0.11
N ARG A 178 -20.61 -6.22 -0.79
CA ARG A 178 -20.71 -6.02 -2.23
C ARG A 178 -22.16 -5.82 -2.69
N LYS A 179 -23.07 -6.69 -2.21
CA LYS A 179 -24.50 -6.58 -2.49
C LYS A 179 -25.06 -5.22 -2.03
N GLY A 180 -24.62 -4.74 -0.86
CA GLY A 180 -24.99 -3.42 -0.37
C GLY A 180 -24.48 -2.29 -1.26
N CYS A 181 -23.28 -2.39 -1.81
CA CYS A 181 -22.79 -1.44 -2.82
C CYS A 181 -23.70 -1.42 -4.06
N ASP A 182 -24.04 -2.59 -4.59
CA ASP A 182 -24.89 -2.72 -5.78
C ASP A 182 -26.29 -2.13 -5.54
N GLU A 183 -26.93 -2.49 -4.43
CA GLU A 183 -28.26 -1.98 -4.05
C GLU A 183 -28.28 -0.47 -3.82
N ILE A 184 -27.23 0.08 -3.19
CA ILE A 184 -27.13 1.53 -2.96
C ILE A 184 -26.89 2.27 -4.27
N ALA A 185 -26.05 1.71 -5.16
CA ALA A 185 -25.78 2.30 -6.45
C ALA A 185 -27.03 2.36 -7.35
N GLU A 186 -27.82 1.28 -7.38
CA GLU A 186 -29.10 1.22 -8.10
C GLU A 186 -30.06 2.29 -7.58
N GLN A 187 -30.29 2.33 -6.27
CA GLN A 187 -31.20 3.30 -5.64
C GLN A 187 -30.78 4.74 -5.92
N ILE A 188 -29.49 5.07 -5.77
CA ILE A 188 -28.99 6.43 -6.04
C ILE A 188 -29.19 6.78 -7.51
N SER A 189 -28.93 5.85 -8.44
CA SER A 189 -29.11 6.09 -9.88
C SER A 189 -30.57 6.34 -10.26
N GLU A 190 -31.53 5.81 -9.50
CA GLU A 190 -32.97 6.00 -9.76
C GLU A 190 -33.53 7.24 -9.06
N GLU A 191 -33.02 7.58 -7.87
CA GLU A 191 -33.63 8.57 -6.97
C GLU A 191 -32.82 9.88 -6.82
N THR A 192 -31.68 10.00 -7.50
CA THR A 192 -30.87 11.23 -7.53
C THR A 192 -30.67 11.73 -8.97
N ASN A 193 -30.61 13.06 -9.15
CA ASN A 193 -30.46 13.71 -10.46
C ASN A 193 -29.04 13.65 -11.02
#